data_AF-B4VZF9-F1
#
_entry.id   AF-B4VZF9-F1
#
_cell.length_a   1.000
_cell.length_b   1.000
_cell.length_c   1.000
_cell.angle_alpha   90.00
_cell.angle_beta   90.00
_cell.angle_gamma   90.00
#
_symmetry.space_group_name_H-M   'P 1'
#
loop_
_entity.id
_entity.type
_entity.pdbx_description
1 polymer ?
#
loop_
_entity_poly.entity_id
_entity_poly.type
_entity_poly.pdbx_seq_one_letter_code
_entity_poly.pdbx_strand_id
1 'polypeptide(L)'
;MLNTTLFAAVQSFVPSTPSWTPTVGLVMIICNLVVLVAGYYAIQNPGVGPDLPLPKPAIFKRFGVTELLATASLGHLVGAGVILGLSNAGAL
;
A
#
# COMPACT_ATOMS: atom_id res chain seq x y z
N MET A 1 7.37 -1.89 41.12
CA MET A 1 6.53 -2.91 40.44
C MET A 1 5.39 -2.28 39.64
N LEU A 2 4.65 -1.31 40.19
CA LEU A 2 3.62 -0.56 39.44
C LEU A 2 4.15 0.24 38.23
N ASN A 3 5.31 0.89 38.35
CA ASN A 3 5.91 1.62 37.22
C ASN A 3 6.32 0.67 36.08
N THR A 4 6.96 -0.46 36.39
CA THR A 4 7.41 -1.42 35.37
C THR A 4 6.24 -2.07 34.63
N THR A 5 5.11 -2.33 35.29
CA THR A 5 3.90 -2.82 34.62
C THR A 5 3.24 -1.77 33.72
N LEU A 6 3.30 -0.49 34.10
CA LEU A 6 2.75 0.61 33.30
C LEU A 6 3.59 0.84 32.02
N PHE A 7 4.91 0.79 32.12
CA PHE A 7 5.80 0.84 30.95
C PHE A 7 5.63 -0.38 30.02
N ALA A 8 5.43 -1.59 30.57
CA ALA A 8 5.15 -2.79 29.78
C ALA A 8 3.79 -2.72 29.07
N ALA A 9 2.75 -2.19 29.72
CA ALA A 9 1.45 -1.97 29.11
C ALA A 9 1.48 -0.93 27.98
N VAL A 10 2.35 0.09 28.09
CA VAL A 10 2.55 1.08 27.01
C VAL A 10 3.30 0.46 25.83
N GLN A 11 4.28 -0.42 26.06
CA GLN A 11 5.03 -1.09 25.00
C GLN A 11 4.15 -1.96 24.08
N SER A 12 3.09 -2.58 24.59
CA SER A 12 2.13 -3.34 23.75
C SER A 12 1.32 -2.48 22.78
N PHE A 13 1.31 -1.14 22.96
CA PHE A 13 0.67 -0.19 22.04
C PHE A 13 1.66 0.48 21.08
N VAL A 14 2.96 0.22 21.20
CA VAL A 14 3.96 0.77 20.27
C VAL A 14 4.07 -0.21 19.09
N PRO A 15 3.63 0.16 17.88
CA PRO A 15 3.81 -0.69 16.72
C PRO A 15 5.31 -0.85 16.45
N SER A 16 5.75 -2.06 16.14
CA SER A 16 7.09 -2.29 15.61
C SER A 16 7.19 -1.58 14.27
N THR A 17 7.76 -0.37 14.24
CA THR A 17 8.03 0.36 13.01
C THR A 17 9.30 -0.19 12.40
N PRO A 18 9.22 -0.94 11.28
CA PRO A 18 10.44 -1.40 10.61
C PRO A 18 11.19 -0.16 10.09
N SER A 19 12.51 -0.15 10.22
CA SER A 19 13.33 0.84 9.54
C SER A 19 13.17 0.68 8.03
N TRP A 20 13.36 1.76 7.27
CA TRP A 20 13.25 1.68 5.82
C TRP A 20 14.37 0.78 5.27
N THR A 21 13.99 -0.37 4.72
CA THR A 21 14.89 -1.32 4.08
C THR A 21 14.46 -1.57 2.63
N PRO A 22 15.36 -2.02 1.75
CA PRO A 22 14.99 -2.41 0.38
C PRO A 22 13.88 -3.47 0.33
N THR A 23 13.81 -4.35 1.33
CA THR A 23 12.74 -5.36 1.47
C THR A 23 11.37 -4.72 1.69
N VAL A 24 11.27 -3.69 2.54
CA VAL A 24 10.03 -2.90 2.72
C VAL A 24 9.58 -2.32 1.38
N GLY A 25 10.52 -1.74 0.63
CA GLY A 25 10.26 -1.18 -0.70
C GLY A 25 9.75 -2.23 -1.70
N LEU A 26 10.32 -3.43 -1.70
CA LEU A 26 9.87 -4.52 -2.57
C LEU A 26 8.44 -4.98 -2.24
N VAL A 27 8.15 -5.15 -0.94
CA VAL A 27 6.79 -5.49 -0.48
C VAL A 27 5.78 -4.42 -0.90
N MET A 28 6.17 -3.15 -0.80
CA MET A 28 5.34 -2.02 -1.22
C MET A 28 5.03 -2.05 -2.72
N ILE A 29 6.03 -2.32 -3.56
CA ILE A 29 5.86 -2.42 -5.03
C ILE A 29 4.91 -3.57 -5.38
N ILE A 30 5.10 -4.74 -4.75
CA ILE A 30 4.23 -5.90 -4.96
C ILE A 30 2.80 -5.58 -4.57
N CYS A 31 2.60 -4.92 -3.42
CA CYS A 31 1.27 -4.54 -2.95
C CYS A 31 0.58 -3.56 -3.91
N ASN A 32 1.32 -2.56 -4.40
CA ASN A 32 0.82 -1.64 -5.43
C ASN A 32 0.45 -2.37 -6.73
N LEU A 33 1.24 -3.36 -7.17
CA LEU A 33 0.93 -4.15 -8.37
C LEU A 33 -0.35 -4.99 -8.19
N VAL A 34 -0.52 -5.62 -7.03
CA VAL A 34 -1.74 -6.40 -6.70
C VAL A 34 -2.97 -5.50 -6.73
N VAL A 35 -2.89 -4.33 -6.11
CA VAL A 35 -3.99 -3.37 -6.08
C VAL A 35 -4.25 -2.75 -7.46
N LEU A 36 -3.22 -2.55 -8.28
CA LEU A 36 -3.38 -2.10 -9.66
C LEU A 36 -4.15 -3.11 -10.51
N VAL A 37 -3.84 -4.40 -10.39
CA VAL A 37 -4.59 -5.47 -11.07
C VAL A 37 -6.02 -5.56 -10.55
N ALA A 38 -6.21 -5.51 -9.22
CA ALA A 38 -7.54 -5.52 -8.61
C ALA A 38 -8.37 -4.30 -9.04
N GLY A 39 -7.77 -3.12 -9.08
CA GLY A 39 -8.37 -1.88 -9.56
C GLY A 39 -8.80 -2.00 -11.02
N TYR A 40 -7.94 -2.55 -11.88
CA TYR A 40 -8.27 -2.79 -13.29
C TYR A 40 -9.54 -3.63 -13.49
N TYR A 41 -9.76 -4.65 -12.66
CA TYR A 41 -10.98 -5.47 -12.70
C TYR A 41 -12.17 -4.83 -11.97
N ALA A 42 -11.93 -4.02 -10.95
CA ALA A 42 -12.98 -3.43 -10.11
C ALA A 42 -13.57 -2.13 -10.67
N ILE A 43 -12.85 -1.43 -11.55
CA ILE A 43 -13.31 -0.15 -12.09
C ILE A 43 -14.43 -0.38 -13.12
N GLN A 44 -15.65 -0.02 -12.72
CA GLN A 44 -16.86 -0.14 -13.54
C GLN A 44 -17.01 0.99 -14.57
N ASN A 45 -16.48 2.19 -14.27
CA ASN A 45 -16.46 3.33 -15.18
C ASN A 45 -15.01 3.76 -15.46
N PRO A 46 -14.30 3.07 -16.36
CA PRO A 46 -12.96 3.49 -16.75
C PRO A 46 -12.99 4.81 -17.53
N GLY A 47 -12.06 5.71 -17.24
CA GLY A 47 -11.93 6.98 -17.97
C GLY A 47 -12.86 8.13 -17.54
N VAL A 48 -13.47 8.12 -16.35
CA VAL A 48 -14.12 9.33 -15.79
C VAL A 48 -13.02 10.26 -15.24
N GLY A 49 -12.35 10.98 -16.15
CA GLY A 49 -11.27 11.89 -15.79
C GLY A 49 -10.35 12.22 -16.96
N PRO A 50 -9.44 13.19 -16.80
CA PRO A 50 -8.47 13.54 -17.83
C PRO A 50 -7.68 12.31 -18.30
N ASP A 51 -7.69 12.07 -19.62
CA ASP A 51 -6.89 11.04 -20.26
C ASP A 51 -5.40 11.27 -19.94
N LEU A 52 -4.67 10.17 -19.75
CA LEU A 52 -3.25 10.21 -19.43
C LEU A 52 -2.48 10.89 -20.60
N PRO A 53 -1.73 11.99 -20.38
CA PRO A 53 -0.99 12.70 -21.43
C PRO A 53 0.27 11.97 -21.91
N LEU A 54 0.46 10.70 -21.51
CA LEU A 54 1.61 9.87 -21.85
C LEU A 54 1.22 8.75 -22.84
N PRO A 55 2.15 8.33 -23.72
CA PRO A 55 1.89 7.25 -24.68
C PRO A 55 1.51 5.96 -23.94
N LYS A 56 0.23 5.59 -24.06
CA LYS A 56 -0.38 4.45 -23.38
C LYS A 56 0.04 3.13 -24.04
N PRO A 57 0.61 2.16 -23.29
CA PRO A 57 0.65 0.76 -23.71
C PRO A 57 -0.79 0.28 -23.97
N ALA A 58 -1.02 -0.48 -25.03
CA ALA A 58 -2.36 -0.86 -25.53
C ALA A 58 -3.28 -1.54 -24.49
N ILE A 59 -2.72 -2.03 -23.39
CA ILE A 59 -3.37 -2.70 -22.25
C ILE A 59 -4.10 -1.72 -21.30
N PHE A 60 -3.62 -0.47 -21.22
CA PHE A 60 -4.14 0.57 -20.32
C PHE A 60 -4.95 1.64 -21.06
N LYS A 61 -5.54 1.28 -22.21
CA LYS A 61 -6.26 2.23 -23.08
C LYS A 61 -7.46 2.92 -22.42
N ARG A 62 -7.95 2.31 -21.33
CA ARG A 62 -9.08 2.72 -20.49
C ARG A 62 -8.66 3.35 -19.16
N PHE A 63 -7.36 3.38 -18.85
CA PHE A 63 -6.82 3.75 -17.55
C PHE A 63 -6.41 5.23 -17.54
N GLY A 64 -7.21 6.08 -16.91
CA GLY A 64 -6.97 7.51 -16.75
C GLY A 64 -5.99 7.83 -15.62
N VAL A 65 -5.62 9.12 -15.51
CA VAL A 65 -4.79 9.63 -14.40
C VAL A 65 -5.46 9.37 -13.05
N THR A 66 -6.78 9.49 -13.01
CA THR A 66 -7.60 9.28 -11.82
C THR A 66 -7.56 7.82 -11.35
N GLU A 67 -7.54 6.86 -12.26
CA GLU A 67 -7.47 5.43 -11.93
C GLU A 67 -6.06 5.03 -11.46
N LEU A 68 -5.02 5.56 -12.09
CA LEU A 68 -3.64 5.36 -11.63
C LEU A 68 -3.44 5.96 -10.24
N LEU A 69 -3.93 7.18 -10.01
CA LEU A 69 -3.82 7.82 -8.71
C LEU A 69 -4.62 7.08 -7.64
N ALA A 70 -5.85 6.68 -7.94
CA ALA A 70 -6.70 5.94 -7.01
C ALA A 70 -6.09 4.59 -6.63
N THR A 71 -5.62 3.82 -7.62
CA THR A 71 -4.99 2.51 -7.38
C THR A 71 -3.65 2.63 -6.67
N ALA A 72 -2.85 3.65 -6.96
CA ALA A 72 -1.61 3.92 -6.23
C ALA A 72 -1.87 4.34 -4.78
N SER A 73 -2.83 5.24 -4.52
CA SER A 73 -3.20 5.66 -3.15
C SER A 73 -3.75 4.49 -2.33
N LEU A 74 -4.61 3.66 -2.92
CA LEU A 74 -5.11 2.45 -2.29
C LEU A 74 -3.96 1.44 -2.05
N GLY A 75 -3.08 1.26 -3.04
CA GLY A 75 -1.88 0.42 -2.94
C GLY A 75 -0.97 0.84 -1.80
N HIS A 76 -0.84 2.15 -1.55
CA HIS A 76 -0.07 2.66 -0.41
C HIS A 76 -0.74 2.38 0.94
N LEU A 77 -2.07 2.50 1.04
CA LEU A 77 -2.81 2.15 2.25
C LEU A 77 -2.70 0.67 2.58
N VAL A 78 -2.89 -0.21 1.60
CA VAL A 78 -2.75 -1.66 1.80
C VAL A 78 -1.29 -2.01 2.10
N GLY A 79 -0.34 -1.41 1.38
CA GLY A 79 1.08 -1.62 1.60
C GLY A 79 1.52 -1.24 3.00
N ALA A 80 1.07 -0.09 3.54
CA ALA A 80 1.34 0.31 4.92
C ALA A 80 0.79 -0.71 5.93
N GLY A 81 -0.44 -1.20 5.71
CA GLY A 81 -1.04 -2.25 6.54
C GLY A 81 -0.25 -3.56 6.51
N VAL A 82 0.18 -3.99 5.32
CA VAL A 82 0.98 -5.22 5.15
C VAL A 82 2.36 -5.09 5.78
N ILE A 83 3.04 -3.96 5.60
CA ILE A 83 4.37 -3.72 6.18
C ILE A 83 4.30 -3.72 7.71
N LEU A 84 3.32 -3.02 8.30
CA LEU A 84 3.13 -3.00 9.75
C LEU A 84 2.71 -4.37 10.30
N GLY A 85 1.84 -5.09 9.59
CA GLY A 85 1.42 -6.44 9.97
C GLY A 85 2.56 -7.46 9.89
N LEU A 86 3.38 -7.42 8.84
CA LEU A 86 4.49 -8.34 8.64
C LEU A 86 5.65 -8.05 9.60
N SER A 87 5.90 -6.77 9.90
CA SER A 87 6.82 -6.33 10.97
C SER A 87 6.36 -6.80 12.35
N ASN A 88 5.06 -6.69 12.66
CA ASN A 88 4.52 -7.20 13.93
C ASN A 88 4.59 -8.73 14.02
N ALA A 89 4.45 -9.44 12.90
CA ALA A 89 4.62 -10.89 12.81
C ALA A 89 6.11 -11.34 12.86
N GLY A 90 7.07 -10.41 12.84
CA GLY A 90 8.51 -10.69 12.86
C GLY A 90 9.06 -11.30 11.57
N ALA A 91 8.31 -11.22 10.47
CA ALA A 91 8.72 -11.71 9.15
C ALA A 91 9.39 -10.64 8.29
N LEU A 92 9.59 -9.44 8.84
CA LEU A 92 10.26 -8.30 8.23
C LEU A 92 11.02 -7.49 9.29
#